data_AF-A0A920QQ95-F1
#
_entry.id   AF-A0A920QQ95-F1
#
_cell.length_a   1.000
_cell.length_b   1.000
_cell.length_c   1.000
_cell.angle_alpha   90.00
_cell.angle_beta   90.00
_cell.angle_gamma   90.00
#
_symmetry.space_group_name_H-M   'P 1'
#
loop_
_entity.id
_entity.type
_entity.pdbx_description
1 polymer ?
#
loop_
_entity_poly.entity_id
_entity_poly.type
_entity_poly.pdbx_seq_one_letter_code
_entity_poly.pdbx_strand_id
1 'polypeptide(L)' 'MATEIDPVCRMEVNTDNPPGGASEHEGTSYYFCAPGCKVVFDRDPENVLNGAIQVNMGQKRSLLSRLFGKKS' A
#
# COMPACT_ATOMS: atom_id res chain seq x y z
N MET A 1 -4.63 -21.19 -1.05
CA MET A 1 -4.43 -19.75 -1.24
C MET A 1 -4.77 -19.09 0.09
N ALA A 2 -3.77 -18.55 0.77
CA ALA A 2 -3.97 -17.82 2.03
C ALA A 2 -4.14 -16.33 1.71
N THR A 3 -5.03 -15.68 2.45
CA THR A 3 -5.25 -14.25 2.34
C THR A 3 -4.92 -13.54 3.65
N GLU A 4 -4.39 -12.33 3.54
CA GLU A 4 -4.08 -11.47 4.67
C GLU A 4 -4.62 -10.06 4.44
N ILE A 5 -4.70 -9.27 5.52
CA ILE A 5 -5.22 -7.90 5.48
C ILE A 5 -4.05 -6.93 5.33
N ASP A 6 -4.07 -6.12 4.28
CA ASP A 6 -3.15 -5.00 4.09
C ASP A 6 -3.26 -4.05 5.30
N PRO A 7 -2.20 -3.86 6.10
CA PRO A 7 -2.28 -3.08 7.33
C PRO A 7 -2.51 -1.58 7.07
N VAL A 8 -2.31 -1.12 5.83
CA VAL A 8 -2.45 0.29 5.46
C VAL A 8 -3.90 0.61 5.13
N CYS A 9 -4.52 -0.13 4.22
CA CYS A 9 -5.87 0.18 3.70
C CYS A 9 -6.95 -0.85 4.06
N ARG A 10 -6.59 -1.91 4.80
CA ARG A 10 -7.45 -3.04 5.18
C ARG A 10 -8.14 -3.78 4.02
N MET A 11 -7.45 -3.86 2.88
CA MET A 11 -7.89 -4.74 1.80
C MET A 11 -7.39 -6.16 2.03
N GLU A 12 -8.17 -7.14 1.61
CA GLU A 12 -7.73 -8.52 1.55
C GLU A 12 -6.73 -8.73 0.39
N VAL A 13 -5.63 -9.41 0.66
CA VAL A 13 -4.51 -9.63 -0.27
C VAL A 13 -4.21 -11.12 -0.36
N ASN A 14 -4.07 -11.63 -1.58
CA ASN A 14 -3.58 -12.99 -1.82
C ASN A 14 -2.07 -13.04 -1.56
N THR A 15 -1.65 -13.86 -0.59
CA THR A 15 -0.24 -13.97 -0.16
C THR A 15 0.65 -14.72 -1.16
N ASP A 16 0.07 -15.57 -2.02
CA ASP A 16 0.82 -16.32 -3.05
C ASP A 16 1.31 -15.38 -4.18
N ASN A 17 0.60 -14.28 -4.43
CA ASN A 17 0.96 -13.26 -5.43
C ASN A 17 0.43 -11.87 -5.04
N PRO A 18 1.05 -11.19 -4.07
CA PRO A 18 0.58 -9.90 -3.57
C PRO A 18 0.84 -8.79 -4.60
N PRO A 19 -0.18 -8.07 -5.10
CA PRO A 19 0.01 -7.07 -6.15
C PRO A 19 0.89 -5.88 -5.72
N GLY A 20 0.93 -5.59 -4.42
CA GLY A 20 1.79 -4.57 -3.84
C GLY A 20 3.13 -5.07 -3.33
N GLY A 21 3.39 -6.38 -3.42
CA GLY A 21 4.55 -7.02 -2.82
C GLY A 21 4.38 -7.30 -1.33
N ALA A 22 5.49 -7.65 -0.68
CA ALA A 22 5.58 -7.92 0.75
C ALA A 22 6.79 -7.21 1.38
N SER A 23 6.72 -6.96 2.68
CA SER A 23 7.81 -6.44 3.51
C SER A 23 7.93 -7.26 4.79
N GLU A 24 9.15 -7.43 5.28
CA GLU A 24 9.40 -8.05 6.57
C GLU A 24 9.64 -6.96 7.62
N HIS A 25 8.94 -7.04 8.75
CA HIS A 25 9.12 -6.15 9.89
C HIS A 25 9.00 -6.99 11.17
N GLU A 26 10.02 -6.92 12.03
CA GLU A 26 10.09 -7.68 13.29
C GLU A 26 9.84 -9.20 13.12
N GLY A 27 10.35 -9.77 12.02
CA GLY A 27 10.17 -11.20 11.70
C GLY A 27 8.76 -11.59 11.22
N THR A 28 7.88 -10.61 11.00
CA THR A 28 6.55 -10.81 10.43
C THR A 28 6.53 -10.31 8.99
N SER A 29 6.00 -11.13 8.07
CA SER A 29 5.75 -10.72 6.69
C SER A 29 4.41 -10.01 6.58
N TYR A 30 4.40 -8.84 5.95
CA TYR A 30 3.21 -8.05 5.66
C TYR A 30 3.00 -7.96 4.15
N TYR A 31 1.75 -8.10 3.71
CA TYR A 31 1.38 -8.15 2.30
C TYR A 31 0.51 -6.96 1.91
N PHE A 32 0.73 -6.43 0.70
CA PHE A 32 0.13 -5.17 0.27
C PHE A 32 -0.72 -5.34 -0.97
N CYS A 33 -1.87 -4.65 -1.00
CA CYS A 33 -2.77 -4.69 -2.15
C CYS A 33 -2.26 -3.86 -3.34
N ALA A 34 -1.33 -2.93 -3.10
CA ALA A 34 -0.73 -2.09 -4.12
C ALA A 34 0.66 -1.58 -3.67
N PRO A 35 1.57 -1.25 -4.61
CA PRO A 35 2.92 -0.77 -4.28
C PRO A 35 2.91 0.49 -3.41
N GLY A 36 1.88 1.34 -3.55
CA GLY A 36 1.70 2.51 -2.70
C GLY A 36 1.50 2.18 -1.23
N CYS A 37 0.77 1.11 -0.89
CA CYS A 37 0.60 0.66 0.49
C CYS A 37 1.94 0.17 1.06
N LYS A 38 2.69 -0.64 0.31
CA LYS A 38 4.03 -1.07 0.71
C LYS A 38 4.94 0.11 1.03
N VAL A 39 4.96 1.13 0.16
CA VAL A 39 5.77 2.33 0.37
C VAL A 39 5.33 3.14 1.60
N VAL A 40 4.03 3.17 1.93
CA VAL A 40 3.54 3.81 3.16
C VAL A 40 4.03 3.03 4.38
N PHE A 41 3.88 1.70 4.37
CA PHE A 41 4.34 0.83 5.44
C PHE A 41 5.85 0.91 5.66
N ASP A 42 6.66 0.81 4.60
CA ASP A 42 8.12 0.82 4.68
C ASP A 42 8.70 2.11 5.27
N ARG A 43 7.97 3.23 5.19
CA ARG A 43 8.41 4.52 5.75
C ARG A 43 8.24 4.60 7.26
N ASP A 44 7.17 4.00 7.77
CA ASP A 44 6.75 4.15 9.16
C ASP A 44 5.85 2.98 9.60
N PRO A 45 6.43 1.76 9.72
CA PRO A 45 5.67 0.55 10.01
C PRO A 45 5.02 0.62 11.39
N GLU A 46 5.71 1.18 12.38
CA GLU A 46 5.19 1.32 13.76
C GLU A 46 3.90 2.14 13.80
N ASN A 47 3.85 3.30 13.13
CA ASN A 47 2.63 4.11 13.10
C ASN A 47 1.50 3.48 12.29
N VAL A 48 1.81 2.72 11.23
CA VAL A 48 0.80 1.94 10.51
C VAL A 48 0.21 0.85 11.40
N LEU A 49 1.06 0.08 12.09
CA LEU A 49 0.65 -1.01 12.97
C LEU A 49 -0.12 -0.52 14.20
N ASN A 50 0.21 0.67 14.68
CA ASN A 50 -0.53 1.34 15.77
C ASN A 50 -1.83 2.02 15.30
N GLY A 51 -2.15 2.00 14.00
CA GLY A 51 -3.37 2.59 13.44
C GLY A 51 -3.36 4.13 13.39
N ALA A 52 -2.19 4.77 13.54
CA ALA A 52 -2.03 6.21 13.51
C ALA A 52 -2.07 6.78 12.08
N ILE A 53 -1.82 5.94 11.06
CA ILE A 53 -1.93 6.33 9.65
C ILE A 53 -3.29 5.91 9.09
N GLN A 54 -4.09 6.89 8.65
CA GLN A 54 -5.33 6.68 7.90
C GLN A 54 -5.08 7.04 6.44
N VAL A 55 -4.96 6.05 5.56
CA VAL A 55 -4.98 6.33 4.12
C VAL A 55 -6.43 6.39 3.64
N ASN A 56 -6.84 7.54 3.11
CA ASN A 56 -8.13 7.63 2.44
C ASN A 56 -8.08 6.86 1.12
N MET A 57 -9.02 5.94 0.95
CA MET A 57 -9.12 4.92 -0.12
C MET A 57 -9.48 5.48 -1.51
N GLY A 58 -8.98 6.68 -1.86
CA GLY A 58 -9.34 7.43 -3.06
C GLY A 58 -8.22 8.26 -3.71
N GLN A 59 -7.03 8.39 -3.10
CA GLN A 59 -5.92 9.17 -3.67
C GLN A 59 -5.07 8.35 -4.67
N LYS A 60 -5.70 7.55 -5.54
CA LYS A 60 -5.08 6.93 -6.72
C LYS A 60 -5.11 7.84 -7.96
N ARG A 61 -5.30 9.16 -7.77
CA ARG A 61 -5.45 10.11 -8.88
C ARG A 61 -4.34 11.16 -8.86
N SER A 62 -3.59 11.19 -9.97
CA SER A 62 -2.79 12.33 -10.45
C SER A 62 -1.30 12.39 -10.06
N LEU A 63 -0.51 11.38 -10.42
CA LEU A 63 0.90 11.60 -10.78
C LEU A 63 1.22 11.31 -12.26
N LEU A 64 0.23 10.85 -13.05
CA LEU A 64 0.35 10.63 -14.50
C LEU A 64 -0.37 11.70 -15.34
N SER A 65 -1.03 12.67 -14.72
CA SER A 65 -1.85 13.68 -15.44
C SER A 65 -1.13 15.01 -15.72
N ARG A 66 0.20 15.08 -15.55
CA ARG A 66 1.00 16.29 -15.85
C ARG A 66 1.91 16.17 -17.07
N LEU A 67 1.81 15.08 -17.85
CA LEU A 67 2.66 14.85 -19.03
C LEU A 67 1.98 15.06 -20.40
N PHE A 68 0.71 15.50 -20.44
CA PHE A 68 0.08 15.87 -21.71
C PHE A 68 -0.18 17.38 -21.75
N GLY A 69 0.56 18.03 -22.65
CA GLY A 69 0.63 19.46 -22.85
C GLY A 69 -0.71 20.10 -23.16
N LYS A 70 -0.92 21.24 -22.49
CA LYS A 70 -1.80 22.32 -22.90
C LYS A 70 -1.35 22.78 -24.30
N LYS A 71 -2.12 22.43 -25.34
CA LYS A 71 -1.99 23.04 -26.68
C LYS A 71 -3.09 24.10 -26.81
N SER A 72 -2.64 25.32 -27.09
CA SER A 72 -3.43 26.52 -27.39
C SER A 72 -4.39 26.34 -28.55
#